data_AF-A0A9P0QP08-F1
#
_entry.id   AF-A0A9P0QP08-F1
#
_cell.length_a   1.000
_cell.length_b   1.000
_cell.length_c   1.000
_cell.angle_alpha   90.00
_cell.angle_beta   90.00
_cell.angle_gamma   90.00
#
_symmetry.space_group_name_H-M   'P 1'
#
loop_
_entity.id
_entity.type
_entity.pdbx_description
1 polymer ?
#
loop_
_entity_poly.entity_id
_entity_poly.type
_entity_poly.pdbx_seq_one_letter_code
_entity_poly.pdbx_strand_id
1 'polypeptide(L)'
;MSFSPENYLQTSQSYTQSAMTFTVMGIIDIANSKLSQIDKWKDYEDPHKASVDRLNKGRNHIIRELKDDNDDNGTAIIPTGNTLYKLTLKDSEDNYCYGYEYMDKLPFLRKTQKPAGDSGSSPLPIPLGSRIRIEKGTLIMNGVLMLTRVQCSYLGLSDHDKELYQKLNSDIAKKNIQYLTGELKSQK
;
A
#
# COMPACT_ATOMS: atom_id res chain seq x y z
N MET A 1 -22.30 -3.38 11.53
CA MET A 1 -21.39 -3.57 12.68
C MET A 1 -20.18 -2.70 12.41
N SER A 2 -19.90 -1.78 13.31
CA SER A 2 -18.78 -0.86 13.26
C SER A 2 -17.57 -1.35 14.03
N PHE A 3 -16.41 -0.80 13.69
CA PHE A 3 -15.17 -0.99 14.42
C PHE A 3 -14.66 0.35 14.93
N SER A 4 -14.67 0.52 16.25
CA SER A 4 -14.13 1.70 16.92
C SER A 4 -12.79 1.34 17.58
N PRO A 5 -11.65 1.82 17.08
CA PRO A 5 -10.32 1.55 17.65
C PRO A 5 -10.19 1.95 19.13
N GLU A 6 -10.91 2.99 19.54
CA GLU A 6 -10.87 3.57 20.89
C GLU A 6 -11.20 2.55 21.97
N ASN A 7 -12.11 1.61 21.66
CA ASN A 7 -12.52 0.55 22.57
C ASN A 7 -11.39 -0.45 22.90
N TYR A 8 -10.29 -0.42 22.14
CA TYR A 8 -9.18 -1.36 22.25
C TYR A 8 -7.85 -0.70 22.58
N LEU A 9 -7.83 0.60 22.91
CA LEU A 9 -6.59 1.33 23.25
C LEU A 9 -5.93 0.82 24.54
N GLN A 10 -6.74 0.35 25.50
CA GLN A 10 -6.27 -0.15 26.78
C GLN A 10 -6.08 -1.68 26.79
N THR A 11 -6.36 -2.35 25.67
CA THR A 11 -6.28 -3.80 25.56
C THR A 11 -5.09 -4.19 24.69
N SER A 12 -4.15 -4.94 25.26
CA SER A 12 -2.95 -5.37 24.53
C SER A 12 -3.29 -6.25 23.33
N GLN A 13 -4.25 -7.17 23.49
CA GLN A 13 -4.74 -8.05 22.44
C GLN A 13 -6.23 -8.33 22.59
N SER A 14 -6.98 -8.27 21.49
CA SER A 14 -8.39 -8.62 21.40
C SER A 14 -8.68 -9.26 20.05
N TYR A 15 -9.93 -9.64 19.80
CA TYR A 15 -10.35 -10.26 18.54
C TYR A 15 -11.67 -9.67 18.04
N THR A 16 -11.81 -9.55 16.72
CA THR A 16 -13.09 -9.16 16.11
C THR A 16 -14.18 -10.18 16.47
N GLN A 17 -15.33 -9.69 16.93
CA GLN A 17 -16.44 -10.54 17.36
C GLN A 17 -17.33 -11.01 16.19
N SER A 18 -17.20 -10.35 15.04
CA SER A 18 -17.97 -10.58 13.84
C SER A 18 -17.16 -10.25 12.59
N ALA A 19 -17.63 -10.75 11.45
CA ALA A 19 -17.10 -10.35 10.16
C ALA A 19 -17.57 -8.92 9.81
N MET A 20 -16.66 -8.12 9.26
CA MET A 20 -16.89 -6.72 8.94
C MET A 20 -16.35 -6.41 7.55
N THR A 21 -16.99 -5.47 6.86
CA THR A 21 -16.53 -4.98 5.56
C THR A 21 -15.97 -3.58 5.73
N PHE A 22 -14.81 -3.34 5.12
CA PHE A 22 -14.14 -2.06 5.14
C PHE A 22 -13.84 -1.58 3.72
N THR A 23 -13.88 -0.27 3.54
CA THR A 23 -13.38 0.42 2.37
C THR A 23 -11.92 0.82 2.60
N VAL A 24 -11.05 0.50 1.64
CA VAL A 24 -9.62 0.84 1.69
C VAL A 24 -9.44 2.30 1.29
N MET A 25 -9.13 3.15 2.26
CA MET A 25 -8.99 4.60 2.09
C MET A 25 -7.55 5.02 1.78
N GLY A 26 -6.58 4.20 2.21
CA GLY A 26 -5.16 4.48 1.99
C GLY A 26 -4.32 3.22 2.11
N ILE A 27 -3.19 3.20 1.40
CA ILE A 27 -2.22 2.11 1.40
C ILE A 27 -0.83 2.72 1.46
N ILE A 28 -0.04 2.30 2.44
CA ILE A 28 1.34 2.75 2.61
C ILE A 28 2.23 1.52 2.69
N ASP A 29 3.30 1.51 1.90
CA ASP A 29 4.38 0.54 2.06
C ASP A 29 5.21 0.97 3.28
N ILE A 30 5.23 0.17 4.33
CA ILE A 30 5.99 0.46 5.55
C ILE A 30 7.37 -0.22 5.56
N ALA A 31 7.68 -1.04 4.56
CA ALA A 31 8.97 -1.69 4.42
C ALA A 31 9.97 -0.83 3.64
N ASN A 32 9.48 -0.01 2.70
CA ASN A 32 10.32 0.88 1.88
C ASN A 32 10.38 2.31 2.43
N SER A 33 11.53 2.97 2.24
CA SER A 33 11.70 4.36 2.67
C SER A 33 10.71 5.31 1.96
N LYS A 34 10.24 6.35 2.67
CA LYS A 34 9.36 7.37 2.09
C LYS A 34 9.98 8.02 0.84
N LEU A 35 11.30 8.22 0.81
CA LEU A 35 12.02 8.76 -0.34
C LEU A 35 11.95 7.83 -1.56
N SER A 36 12.17 6.52 -1.37
CA SER A 36 12.02 5.52 -2.44
C SER A 36 10.59 5.47 -2.98
N GLN A 37 9.59 5.61 -2.10
CA GLN A 37 8.19 5.69 -2.51
C GLN A 37 7.88 6.96 -3.31
N ILE A 38 8.43 8.12 -2.93
CA ILE A 38 8.30 9.37 -3.70
C ILE A 38 8.89 9.21 -5.11
N ASP A 39 10.08 8.61 -5.22
CA ASP A 39 10.72 8.37 -6.53
C ASP A 39 9.83 7.48 -7.42
N LYS A 40 9.25 6.40 -6.88
CA LYS A 40 8.28 5.55 -7.62
C LYS A 40 7.06 6.34 -8.11
N TRP A 41 6.53 7.25 -7.30
CA TRP A 41 5.38 8.07 -7.69
C TRP A 41 5.72 9.11 -8.75
N LYS A 42 6.93 9.69 -8.70
CA LYS A 42 7.43 10.60 -9.75
C LYS A 42 7.64 9.86 -11.06
N ASP A 43 8.23 8.66 -11.01
CA ASP A 43 8.42 7.81 -12.18
C ASP A 43 7.08 7.43 -12.82
N TYR A 44 6.04 7.24 -12.01
CA TYR A 44 4.68 6.98 -12.50
C TYR A 44 4.01 8.22 -13.11
N GLU A 45 4.24 9.42 -12.56
CA GLU A 45 3.68 10.67 -13.08
C GLU A 45 4.35 11.14 -14.37
N ASP A 46 5.67 10.97 -14.49
CA ASP A 46 6.45 11.34 -15.68
C ASP A 46 7.49 10.25 -16.02
N PRO A 47 7.07 9.20 -16.76
CA PRO A 47 7.95 8.09 -17.12
C PRO A 47 9.15 8.51 -17.99
N HIS A 48 8.98 9.52 -18.85
CA HIS A 48 10.03 9.95 -19.78
C HIS A 48 11.18 10.65 -19.06
N LYS A 49 10.87 11.45 -18.04
CA LYS A 49 11.88 12.09 -17.20
C LYS A 49 12.62 11.08 -16.32
N ALA A 50 11.91 10.06 -15.83
CA ALA A 50 12.52 8.97 -15.06
C ALA A 50 13.61 8.21 -15.84
N SER A 51 13.40 7.95 -17.13
CA SER A 51 14.41 7.30 -17.97
C SER A 51 15.70 8.11 -18.08
N VAL A 52 15.61 9.44 -18.20
CA VAL A 52 16.77 10.34 -18.26
C VAL A 52 17.49 10.39 -16.91
N ASP A 53 16.75 10.48 -15.80
CA ASP A 53 17.32 10.51 -14.45
C ASP A 53 18.01 9.18 -14.08
N ARG A 54 17.49 8.03 -14.54
CA ARG A 54 18.14 6.71 -14.35
C ARG A 54 19.49 6.62 -15.07
N LEU A 55 19.59 7.13 -16.30
CA LEU A 55 20.85 7.23 -17.04
C LEU A 55 21.87 8.11 -16.33
N ASN A 56 21.42 9.22 -15.71
CA ASN A 56 22.29 10.12 -14.95
C ASN A 56 22.68 9.55 -13.58
N LYS A 57 21.76 8.91 -12.83
CA LYS A 57 22.06 8.25 -11.55
C LYS A 57 22.97 7.02 -11.71
N GLY A 58 22.86 6.30 -12.83
CA GLY A 58 23.73 5.16 -13.15
C GLY A 58 25.22 5.53 -13.28
N ARG A 59 25.52 6.81 -13.51
CA ARG A 59 26.90 7.31 -13.62
C ARG A 59 27.58 7.54 -12.27
N ASN A 60 26.82 7.62 -11.17
CA ASN A 60 27.30 7.96 -9.82
C ASN A 60 26.99 6.88 -8.76
N HIS A 61 26.63 5.66 -9.14
CA HIS A 61 26.42 4.60 -8.17
C HIS A 61 27.75 3.94 -7.79
N ILE A 62 28.21 4.17 -6.56
CA ILE A 62 29.26 3.37 -5.93
C ILE A 62 28.69 1.94 -5.83
N ILE A 63 29.16 1.07 -6.71
CA ILE A 63 28.87 -0.36 -6.72
C ILE A 63 29.44 -0.92 -5.40
N ARG A 64 28.55 -1.32 -4.49
CA ARG A 64 28.94 -2.16 -3.36
C ARG A 64 28.98 -3.58 -3.90
N GLU A 65 30.19 -4.11 -4.09
CA GLU A 65 30.43 -5.46 -4.62
C GLU A 65 29.61 -6.50 -3.86
N LEU A 66 28.59 -7.04 -4.51
CA LEU A 66 28.08 -8.37 -4.23
C LEU A 66 28.70 -9.28 -5.29
N LYS A 67 29.65 -10.12 -4.86
CA LYS A 67 30.04 -11.28 -5.65
C LYS A 67 28.83 -12.20 -5.77
N ASP A 68 28.30 -12.36 -6.96
CA ASP A 68 28.01 -13.71 -7.46
C ASP A 68 27.90 -13.70 -8.99
N ASP A 69 28.53 -14.70 -9.59
CA ASP A 69 28.61 -14.93 -11.03
C ASP A 69 27.23 -15.26 -11.60
N ASN A 70 26.78 -14.49 -12.60
CA ASN A 70 26.30 -14.98 -13.89
C ASN A 70 25.68 -13.85 -14.72
N ASP A 71 26.18 -13.71 -15.94
CA ASP A 71 25.57 -12.99 -17.05
C ASP A 71 24.10 -13.40 -17.26
N ASP A 72 23.16 -12.45 -17.20
CA ASP A 72 22.32 -12.11 -18.35
C ASP A 72 21.52 -10.83 -18.06
N ASN A 73 21.18 -10.08 -19.10
CA ASN A 73 20.54 -8.76 -19.13
C ASN A 73 19.44 -8.53 -18.06
N GLY A 74 19.81 -7.89 -16.95
CA GLY A 74 18.91 -7.59 -15.85
C GLY A 74 18.12 -6.30 -16.04
N THR A 75 16.90 -6.38 -16.60
CA THR A 75 15.83 -5.48 -16.11
C THR A 75 15.71 -5.74 -14.62
N ALA A 76 16.21 -4.81 -13.79
CA ALA A 76 16.12 -4.90 -12.34
C ALA A 76 14.64 -4.88 -11.92
N ILE A 77 14.02 -6.06 -11.90
CA ILE A 77 12.80 -6.29 -11.16
C ILE A 77 13.23 -6.18 -9.70
N ILE A 78 13.01 -5.01 -9.10
CA ILE A 78 13.24 -4.80 -7.67
C ILE A 78 12.45 -5.90 -6.95
N PRO A 79 13.10 -6.80 -6.20
CA PRO A 79 12.41 -7.92 -5.60
C PRO A 79 11.34 -7.39 -4.65
N THR A 80 10.07 -7.65 -4.96
CA THR A 80 8.88 -7.34 -4.14
C THR A 80 8.81 -8.18 -2.86
N GLY A 81 9.90 -8.87 -2.49
CA GLY A 81 9.93 -9.94 -1.50
C GLY A 81 9.69 -9.49 -0.07
N ASN A 82 9.90 -8.21 0.27
CA ASN A 82 9.78 -7.75 1.65
C ASN A 82 8.75 -6.62 1.88
N THR A 83 7.92 -6.29 0.89
CA THR A 83 6.90 -5.25 1.10
C THR A 83 5.90 -5.67 2.18
N LEU A 84 5.64 -4.77 3.11
CA LEU A 84 4.60 -4.85 4.13
C LEU A 84 3.73 -3.60 4.01
N TYR A 85 2.42 -3.78 3.98
CA TYR A 85 1.49 -2.67 3.83
C TYR A 85 0.77 -2.35 5.13
N LYS A 86 0.62 -1.05 5.37
CA LYS A 86 -0.35 -0.46 6.28
C LYS A 86 -1.54 0.03 5.45
N LEU A 87 -2.73 -0.38 5.85
CA LEU A 87 -3.99 0.05 5.26
C LEU A 87 -4.69 1.03 6.20
N THR A 88 -5.24 2.11 5.64
CA THR A 88 -6.25 2.94 6.30
C THR A 88 -7.61 2.45 5.84
N LEU A 89 -8.45 2.05 6.78
CA LEU A 89 -9.72 1.38 6.54
C LEU A 89 -10.87 2.22 7.09
N LYS A 90 -11.98 2.28 6.35
CA LYS A 90 -13.23 2.92 6.77
C LYS A 90 -14.34 1.88 6.86
N ASP A 91 -15.06 1.82 7.96
CA ASP A 91 -16.21 0.93 8.12
C ASP A 91 -17.52 1.52 7.55
N SER A 92 -18.65 0.84 7.74
CA SER A 92 -19.96 1.30 7.27
C SER A 92 -20.52 2.51 8.02
N GLU A 93 -19.96 2.86 9.18
CA GLU A 93 -20.40 3.96 10.05
C GLU A 93 -19.41 5.14 10.03
N ASP A 94 -18.52 5.18 9.04
CA ASP A 94 -17.49 6.22 8.86
C ASP A 94 -16.44 6.28 9.99
N ASN A 95 -16.23 5.16 10.70
CA ASN A 95 -15.11 5.02 11.61
C ASN A 95 -13.85 4.61 10.83
N TYR A 96 -12.74 5.23 11.19
CA TYR A 96 -11.43 4.95 10.58
C TYR A 96 -10.60 4.08 11.51
N CYS A 97 -9.91 3.11 10.93
CA CYS A 97 -8.94 2.30 11.64
C CYS A 97 -7.74 1.97 10.76
N TYR A 98 -6.70 1.44 11.39
CA TYR A 98 -5.54 0.91 10.69
C TYR A 98 -5.58 -0.60 10.66
N GLY A 99 -5.11 -1.16 9.55
CA GLY A 99 -4.80 -2.58 9.43
C GLY A 99 -3.36 -2.76 8.96
N TYR A 100 -2.61 -3.67 9.56
CA TYR A 100 -1.30 -4.08 9.07
C TYR A 100 -1.35 -5.48 8.52
N GLU A 101 -0.63 -5.72 7.43
CA GLU A 101 -0.28 -7.09 7.09
C GLU A 101 0.53 -7.73 8.22
N TYR A 102 0.03 -8.86 8.73
CA TYR A 102 0.57 -9.52 9.89
C TYR A 102 0.82 -11.01 9.61
N MET A 103 2.04 -11.47 9.89
CA MET A 103 2.58 -12.83 9.66
C MET A 103 2.59 -13.30 8.20
N ASP A 104 1.50 -13.12 7.47
CA ASP A 104 1.33 -13.53 6.09
C ASP A 104 1.18 -12.33 5.14
N LYS A 105 1.57 -12.55 3.88
CA LYS A 105 1.38 -11.57 2.80
C LYS A 105 -0.04 -11.72 2.24
N LEU A 106 -0.76 -10.61 2.09
CA LEU A 106 -2.08 -10.60 1.47
C LEU A 106 -1.93 -10.71 -0.06
N PRO A 107 -2.42 -11.80 -0.70
CA PRO A 107 -2.18 -12.05 -2.13
C PRO A 107 -2.70 -10.95 -3.04
N PHE A 108 -3.84 -10.33 -2.68
CA PHE A 108 -4.43 -9.24 -3.44
C PHE A 108 -3.58 -7.97 -3.43
N LEU A 109 -2.74 -7.76 -2.41
CA LEU A 109 -1.79 -6.65 -2.36
C LEU A 109 -0.47 -6.94 -3.10
N ARG A 110 -0.29 -8.14 -3.65
CA ARG A 110 0.92 -8.52 -4.40
C ARG A 110 0.72 -8.53 -5.91
N LYS A 111 -0.54 -8.46 -6.36
CA LYS A 111 -0.87 -8.34 -7.77
C LYS A 111 -0.68 -6.87 -8.15
N THR A 112 0.47 -6.51 -8.70
CA THR A 112 0.61 -5.20 -9.36
C THR A 112 -0.42 -5.14 -10.48
N GLN A 113 -1.26 -4.10 -10.47
CA GLN A 113 -2.20 -3.90 -11.57
C GLN A 113 -1.38 -3.62 -12.83
N LYS A 114 -1.38 -4.57 -13.77
CA LYS A 114 -0.94 -4.29 -15.14
C LYS A 114 -1.93 -3.28 -15.73
N PRO A 115 -1.48 -2.12 -16.18
CA PRO A 115 -2.36 -1.12 -16.75
C PRO A 115 -2.92 -1.63 -18.08
N ALA A 116 -4.20 -1.38 -18.32
CA ALA A 116 -4.76 -1.42 -19.65
C ALA A 116 -4.33 -0.13 -20.36
N GLY A 117 -3.14 -0.13 -20.98
CA GLY A 117 -2.59 0.99 -21.74
C GLY A 117 -1.22 1.48 -21.25
N ASP A 118 -0.45 2.07 -22.16
CA ASP A 118 1.01 2.34 -22.15
C ASP A 118 1.60 3.20 -21.02
N SER A 119 0.88 3.45 -19.93
CA SER A 119 1.40 4.17 -18.75
C SER A 119 1.73 3.14 -17.67
N GLY A 120 2.97 3.10 -17.17
CA GLY A 120 3.48 2.06 -16.26
C GLY A 120 2.57 1.67 -15.09
N SER A 121 2.75 0.45 -14.55
CA SER A 121 1.92 -0.07 -13.45
C SER A 121 1.91 0.88 -12.26
N SER A 122 0.70 1.20 -11.76
CA SER A 122 0.53 2.06 -10.59
C SER A 122 1.37 1.54 -9.40
N PRO A 123 2.03 2.44 -8.64
CA PRO A 123 2.68 2.05 -7.39
C PRO A 123 1.72 1.49 -6.33
N LEU A 124 0.40 1.72 -6.47
CA LEU A 124 -0.61 1.13 -5.59
C LEU A 124 -0.92 -0.32 -5.98
N PRO A 125 -0.98 -1.24 -5.01
CA PRO A 125 -1.25 -2.65 -5.30
C PRO A 125 -2.72 -2.94 -5.63
N ILE A 126 -3.64 -2.16 -5.08
CA ILE A 126 -5.07 -2.18 -5.40
C ILE A 126 -5.59 -0.74 -5.43
N PRO A 127 -6.69 -0.46 -6.15
CA PRO A 127 -7.25 0.87 -6.19
C PRO A 127 -7.87 1.26 -4.84
N LEU A 128 -7.75 2.54 -4.49
CA LEU A 128 -8.41 3.08 -3.30
C LEU A 128 -9.93 3.10 -3.50
N GLY A 129 -10.69 2.96 -2.41
CA GLY A 129 -12.15 2.79 -2.46
C GLY A 129 -12.59 1.34 -2.68
N SER A 130 -11.66 0.40 -2.87
CA SER A 130 -11.99 -1.01 -2.92
C SER A 130 -12.35 -1.58 -1.55
N ARG A 131 -13.17 -2.63 -1.54
CA ARG A 131 -13.68 -3.25 -0.31
C ARG A 131 -12.86 -4.49 0.05
N ILE A 132 -12.61 -4.64 1.34
CA ILE A 132 -12.10 -5.87 1.94
C ILE A 132 -13.07 -6.36 2.99
N ARG A 133 -13.12 -7.67 3.17
CA ARG A 133 -13.87 -8.31 4.25
C ARG A 133 -12.89 -8.94 5.22
N ILE A 134 -13.05 -8.55 6.48
CA ILE A 134 -12.30 -9.05 7.62
C ILE A 134 -13.21 -10.01 8.36
N GLU A 135 -12.78 -11.25 8.53
CA GLU A 135 -13.58 -12.28 9.17
C GLU A 135 -13.62 -12.12 10.69
N LYS A 136 -14.54 -12.87 11.32
CA LYS A 136 -14.57 -12.99 12.79
C LYS A 136 -13.25 -13.61 13.28
N GLY A 137 -12.79 -13.15 14.44
CA GLY A 137 -11.60 -13.69 15.09
C GLY A 137 -10.29 -13.08 14.59
N THR A 138 -10.33 -11.98 13.83
CA THR A 138 -9.13 -11.21 13.45
C THR A 138 -8.54 -10.55 14.69
N LEU A 139 -7.23 -10.73 14.86
CA LEU A 139 -6.49 -10.17 15.98
C LEU A 139 -6.48 -8.63 15.93
N ILE A 140 -6.75 -8.01 17.07
CA ILE A 140 -6.66 -6.57 17.30
C ILE A 140 -5.55 -6.35 18.33
N MET A 141 -4.58 -5.49 18.02
CA MET A 141 -3.55 -5.09 18.98
C MET A 141 -3.47 -3.56 19.05
N ASN A 142 -3.59 -2.99 20.24
CA ASN A 142 -3.54 -1.54 20.47
C ASN A 142 -4.46 -0.74 19.51
N GLY A 143 -5.69 -1.21 19.29
CA GLY A 143 -6.65 -0.56 18.38
C GLY A 143 -6.44 -0.81 16.89
N VAL A 144 -5.54 -1.71 16.52
CA VAL A 144 -5.16 -1.95 15.12
C VAL A 144 -5.44 -3.38 14.69
N LEU A 145 -5.96 -3.56 13.48
CA LEU A 145 -6.29 -4.86 12.91
C LEU A 145 -5.04 -5.54 12.35
N MET A 146 -4.79 -6.78 12.77
CA MET A 146 -3.68 -7.61 12.29
C MET A 146 -4.20 -8.53 11.19
N LEU A 147 -4.00 -8.10 9.95
CA LEU A 147 -4.59 -8.71 8.76
C LEU A 147 -3.74 -9.91 8.31
N THR A 148 -4.33 -11.10 8.39
CA THR A 148 -3.75 -12.35 7.88
C THR A 148 -4.46 -12.76 6.59
N ARG A 149 -3.82 -13.62 5.80
CA ARG A 149 -4.40 -14.13 4.54
C ARG A 149 -5.72 -14.87 4.75
N VAL A 150 -5.83 -15.63 5.83
CA VAL A 150 -7.01 -16.49 6.10
C VAL A 150 -8.23 -15.65 6.49
N GLN A 151 -8.02 -14.53 7.17
CA GLN A 151 -9.09 -13.73 7.75
C GLN A 151 -9.38 -12.44 6.98
N CYS A 152 -8.73 -12.23 5.84
CA CYS A 152 -8.88 -11.02 5.03
C CYS A 152 -9.07 -11.39 3.56
N SER A 153 -10.23 -11.06 3.02
CA SER A 153 -10.58 -11.29 1.61
C SER A 153 -10.82 -9.99 0.87
N TYR A 154 -10.43 -9.95 -0.40
CA TYR A 154 -10.63 -8.81 -1.27
C TYR A 154 -11.96 -8.95 -2.01
N LEU A 155 -12.84 -7.95 -1.87
CA LEU A 155 -14.16 -7.93 -2.51
C LEU A 155 -14.20 -7.09 -3.80
N GLY A 156 -13.14 -6.34 -4.11
CA GLY A 156 -13.10 -5.51 -5.31
C GLY A 156 -13.76 -4.15 -5.15
N LEU A 157 -14.05 -3.51 -6.28
CA LEU A 157 -14.82 -2.27 -6.34
C LEU A 157 -16.31 -2.62 -6.41
N SER A 158 -17.13 -1.81 -5.73
CA SER A 158 -18.58 -1.85 -5.83
C SER A 158 -19.05 -0.70 -6.73
N ASP A 159 -20.06 -0.93 -7.56
CA ASP A 159 -20.64 0.12 -8.42
C ASP A 159 -21.19 1.29 -7.60
N HIS A 160 -21.64 1.02 -6.38
CA HIS A 160 -22.11 2.03 -5.44
C HIS A 160 -21.02 3.00 -4.97
N ASP A 161 -19.73 2.62 -5.08
CA ASP A 161 -18.60 3.43 -4.60
C ASP A 161 -17.88 4.16 -5.74
N LYS A 162 -18.46 4.17 -6.96
CA LYS A 162 -17.80 4.72 -8.15
C LYS A 162 -17.36 6.17 -7.99
N GLU A 163 -18.18 7.00 -7.35
CA GLU A 163 -17.83 8.40 -7.09
C GLU A 163 -16.65 8.52 -6.11
N LEU A 164 -16.66 7.73 -5.03
CA LEU A 164 -15.58 7.70 -4.05
C LEU A 164 -14.28 7.20 -4.68
N TYR A 165 -14.36 6.13 -5.46
CA TYR A 165 -13.26 5.59 -6.24
C TYR A 165 -12.63 6.66 -7.14
N GLN A 166 -13.43 7.41 -7.89
CA GLN A 166 -12.94 8.49 -8.75
C GLN A 166 -12.25 9.59 -7.95
N LYS A 167 -12.84 10.02 -6.83
CA LYS A 167 -12.25 11.05 -5.95
C LYS A 167 -10.94 10.62 -5.31
N LEU A 168 -10.83 9.37 -4.87
CA LEU A 168 -9.63 8.85 -4.22
C LEU A 168 -8.49 8.65 -5.22
N ASN A 169 -8.79 8.14 -6.42
CA ASN A 169 -7.76 7.78 -7.41
C ASN A 169 -7.45 8.89 -8.43
N SER A 170 -8.19 10.00 -8.46
CA SER A 170 -7.82 11.18 -9.24
C SER A 170 -6.55 11.82 -8.70
N ASP A 171 -5.64 12.26 -9.59
CA ASP A 171 -4.35 12.88 -9.22
C ASP A 171 -3.56 12.10 -8.14
N ILE A 172 -3.69 10.77 -8.14
CA ILE A 172 -3.19 9.92 -7.05
C ILE A 172 -1.68 10.07 -6.83
N ALA A 173 -0.92 10.28 -7.92
CA ALA A 173 0.52 10.50 -7.84
C ALA A 173 0.85 11.78 -7.05
N LYS A 174 0.26 12.91 -7.46
CA LYS A 174 0.44 14.21 -6.78
C LYS A 174 0.06 14.14 -5.31
N LYS A 175 -1.10 13.55 -5.01
CA LYS A 175 -1.59 13.38 -3.62
C LYS A 175 -0.60 12.58 -2.77
N ASN A 176 -0.09 11.46 -3.28
CA ASN A 176 0.88 10.63 -2.56
C ASN A 176 2.24 11.32 -2.39
N ILE A 177 2.75 12.00 -3.43
CA ILE A 177 4.00 12.77 -3.35
C ILE A 177 3.88 13.86 -2.29
N GLN A 178 2.76 14.60 -2.28
CA GLN A 178 2.51 15.66 -1.30
C GLN A 178 2.43 15.10 0.12
N TYR A 179 1.67 14.02 0.33
CA TYR A 179 1.55 13.35 1.62
C TYR A 179 2.91 12.88 2.15
N LEU A 180 3.66 12.11 1.36
CA LEU A 180 4.96 11.57 1.74
C LEU A 180 5.99 12.68 2.00
N THR A 181 5.96 13.77 1.23
CA THR A 181 6.84 14.93 1.44
C THR A 181 6.49 15.68 2.72
N GLY A 182 5.21 15.85 3.04
CA GLY A 182 4.75 16.45 4.30
C GLY A 182 5.23 15.63 5.50
N GLU A 183 5.04 14.32 5.42
CA GLU A 183 5.49 13.32 6.40
C GLU A 183 7.01 13.25 6.60
N LEU A 184 7.81 13.67 5.63
CA LEU A 184 9.27 13.78 5.78
C LEU A 184 9.70 15.10 6.43
N LYS A 185 8.93 16.17 6.21
CA LYS A 185 9.20 17.49 6.79
C LYS A 185 8.84 17.53 8.27
N SER A 186 7.78 16.83 8.69
CA SER A 186 7.35 16.77 10.09
C SER A 186 8.26 15.96 11.01
N GLN A 187 9.18 15.18 10.45
CA GLN A 187 10.14 14.34 11.19
C GLN A 187 11.49 15.04 11.45
N LYS A 188 11.66 16.28 10.99
CA LYS A 188 12.83 17.13 11.24
C LYS A 188 12.52 18.14 12.33
#